data_AF-A0A660MJ65-F1
#
_entry.id   AF-A0A660MJ65-F1
#
_cell.length_a   1.000
_cell.length_b   1.000
_cell.length_c   1.000
_cell.angle_alpha   90.00
_cell.angle_beta   90.00
_cell.angle_gamma   90.00
#
_symmetry.space_group_name_H-M   'P 1'
#
loop_
_entity.id
_entity.type
_entity.pdbx_description
1 polymer ?
#
loop_
_entity_poly.entity_id
_entity_poly.type
_entity_poly.pdbx_seq_one_letter_code
_entity_poly.pdbx_strand_id
1 'polypeptide(L)'
;MAGITEKHKPLINREALKHLKGKRSHISFAWQDTASYEHAVSFTVAKMMDEDMLAETRAAMTDALANGTDFATFQKRLKPYLMARGWWGQAVMGDPDTGEIQKVQLGSTRRLRTIYHTNLHTAYAAGQWERIQRNKKLFPYLKYIPSDAAEPRESHKPFYGMVLPVDDPFWSTHFPPNGWGCKCNVRALTREQAEKTGISKSPVLKDVEHINTRTGEVEYYPEGVNPSFAHNPGDRLEALLQMAQEKHGDAFARGLLDDLERLQAHMSTQRIFKDSASIIAEGERLYEKYQDIIAAAIQRGAGHEAIAEIMQREGVVTGEAARVVGAKADVDEVIEILRRYPADWVQKSNEAGVTAVQSMNNRAFARIYPNISAARIQKIIDDDLMIEKALKQAAISKQIKPGDTATLLMRNIGHRDVATRLSTHLHEFGHRLQAVMPELDALFARYWELRTKGEPMEKLAEILPGRFRADELTKKDAFPHPYWGKIYGDEDDPQPKEMLTMSFQALLGGDRELFDLLHSDEALFRFTLAVLTRWRAI
;
A
#
# COMPACT_ATOMS: atom_id res chain seq x y z
N MET A 1 48.86 13.84 -30.32
CA MET A 1 47.45 13.97 -29.87
C MET A 1 47.17 12.86 -28.89
N ALA A 2 47.07 13.17 -27.60
CA ALA A 2 46.77 12.20 -26.55
C ALA A 2 45.28 11.84 -26.64
N GLY A 3 44.98 10.60 -27.01
CA GLY A 3 43.63 10.07 -27.08
C GLY A 3 43.04 9.92 -25.69
N ILE A 4 42.05 10.77 -25.37
CA ILE A 4 41.22 10.63 -24.18
C ILE A 4 40.31 9.42 -24.42
N THR A 5 40.65 8.28 -23.82
CA THR A 5 39.69 7.17 -23.67
C THR A 5 38.75 7.51 -22.53
N GLU A 6 37.65 8.20 -22.83
CA GLU A 6 36.52 8.30 -21.90
C GLU A 6 36.00 6.88 -21.64
N LYS A 7 36.38 6.28 -20.51
CA LYS A 7 35.69 5.09 -20.00
C LYS A 7 34.29 5.51 -19.61
N HIS A 8 33.32 5.34 -20.51
CA HIS A 8 31.91 5.54 -20.21
C HIS A 8 31.54 4.78 -18.93
N LYS A 9 30.86 5.46 -18.00
CA LYS A 9 30.37 4.85 -16.76
C LYS A 9 29.45 3.67 -17.12
N PRO A 10 29.74 2.45 -16.64
CA PRO A 10 28.90 1.29 -16.96
C PRO A 10 27.47 1.50 -16.47
N LEU A 11 26.50 1.08 -17.28
CA LEU A 11 25.09 1.06 -16.88
C LEU A 11 24.89 -0.03 -15.83
N ILE A 12 24.71 0.38 -14.58
CA ILE A 12 24.59 -0.53 -13.44
C ILE A 12 23.19 -1.15 -13.42
N ASN A 13 23.12 -2.48 -13.35
CA ASN A 13 21.86 -3.18 -13.06
C ASN A 13 21.54 -3.03 -11.56
N ARG A 14 20.74 -2.00 -11.24
CA ARG A 14 20.41 -1.62 -9.85
C ARG A 14 19.66 -2.72 -9.11
N GLU A 15 18.75 -3.42 -9.78
CA GLU A 15 17.99 -4.53 -9.19
C GLU A 15 18.91 -5.71 -8.83
N ALA A 16 19.83 -6.08 -9.72
CA ALA A 16 20.82 -7.13 -9.44
C ALA A 16 21.73 -6.76 -8.26
N LEU A 17 22.18 -5.50 -8.21
CA LEU A 17 23.00 -4.99 -7.11
C LEU A 17 22.25 -5.01 -5.78
N LYS A 18 20.97 -4.59 -5.78
CA LYS A 18 20.07 -4.64 -4.63
C LYS A 18 19.88 -6.08 -4.14
N HIS A 19 19.66 -7.02 -5.06
CA HIS A 19 19.52 -8.44 -4.71
C HIS A 19 20.77 -8.98 -4.01
N LEU A 20 21.96 -8.76 -4.58
CA LEU A 20 23.21 -9.25 -3.99
C LEU A 20 23.53 -8.58 -2.64
N LYS A 21 23.24 -7.28 -2.48
CA LYS A 21 23.35 -6.56 -1.20
C LYS A 21 22.30 -7.01 -0.16
N GLY A 22 21.14 -7.49 -0.60
CA GLY A 22 20.07 -7.97 0.27
C GLY A 22 20.30 -9.35 0.86
N LYS A 23 21.24 -10.13 0.33
CA LYS A 23 21.55 -11.47 0.87
C LYS A 23 22.10 -11.41 2.30
N ARG A 24 22.02 -12.50 3.06
CA ARG A 24 22.76 -12.67 4.33
C ARG A 24 23.90 -13.67 4.11
N SER A 25 25.05 -13.44 4.72
CA SER A 25 26.16 -14.39 4.63
C SER A 25 25.79 -15.64 5.42
N HIS A 26 25.93 -16.81 4.82
CA HIS A 26 25.67 -18.11 5.43
C HIS A 26 26.88 -19.01 5.15
N ILE A 27 27.45 -19.60 6.19
CA ILE A 27 28.59 -20.50 6.07
C ILE A 27 28.08 -21.89 5.69
N SER A 28 28.71 -22.54 4.70
CA SER A 28 28.43 -23.94 4.38
C SER A 28 29.71 -24.72 4.10
N PHE A 29 29.75 -26.00 4.46
CA PHE A 29 30.89 -26.86 4.21
C PHE A 29 30.85 -27.46 2.80
N ALA A 30 29.68 -27.90 2.36
CA ALA A 30 29.42 -28.31 1.00
C ALA A 30 28.30 -27.47 0.37
N TRP A 31 28.09 -27.64 -0.94
CA TRP A 31 27.00 -26.95 -1.61
C TRP A 31 25.66 -27.63 -1.31
N GLN A 32 25.70 -28.91 -0.91
CA GLN A 32 24.56 -29.73 -0.52
C GLN A 32 23.98 -29.37 0.86
N ASP A 33 24.59 -28.44 1.60
CA ASP A 33 24.17 -28.07 2.97
C ASP A 33 23.18 -26.91 2.96
N THR A 34 22.89 -26.35 1.79
CA THR A 34 22.02 -25.18 1.62
C THR A 34 20.91 -25.59 0.67
N ALA A 35 19.67 -25.49 1.14
CA ALA A 35 18.52 -25.83 0.32
C ALA A 35 18.43 -24.87 -0.88
N SER A 36 17.85 -25.33 -1.99
CA SER A 36 17.85 -24.59 -3.26
C SER A 36 17.33 -23.17 -3.09
N TYR A 37 16.15 -23.01 -2.49
CA TYR A 37 15.47 -21.74 -2.28
C TYR A 37 16.24 -20.78 -1.34
N GLU A 38 17.05 -21.30 -0.41
CA GLU A 38 17.86 -20.46 0.49
C GLU A 38 18.87 -19.61 -0.27
N HIS A 39 19.31 -20.06 -1.45
CA HIS A 39 20.20 -19.28 -2.30
C HIS A 39 19.57 -17.96 -2.78
N ALA A 40 18.24 -17.79 -2.75
CA ALA A 40 17.59 -16.51 -3.06
C ALA A 40 17.84 -15.44 -1.97
N VAL A 41 18.08 -15.86 -0.73
CA VAL A 41 18.25 -14.98 0.44
C VAL A 41 19.64 -15.03 1.05
N SER A 42 20.43 -16.06 0.78
CA SER A 42 21.72 -16.33 1.42
C SER A 42 22.88 -16.32 0.42
N PHE A 43 24.00 -15.73 0.82
CA PHE A 43 25.28 -15.75 0.13
C PHE A 43 26.19 -16.74 0.84
N THR A 44 26.54 -17.82 0.15
CA THR A 44 27.42 -18.88 0.66
C THR A 44 28.51 -19.22 -0.36
N VAL A 45 29.67 -19.63 0.14
CA VAL A 45 30.73 -20.28 -0.63
C VAL A 45 31.16 -21.51 0.15
N ALA A 46 30.90 -22.70 -0.41
CA ALA A 46 31.24 -23.96 0.23
C ALA A 46 32.70 -23.97 0.77
N LYS A 47 32.97 -24.59 1.91
CA LYS A 47 34.32 -24.68 2.51
C LYS A 47 34.96 -23.33 2.88
N MET A 48 34.23 -22.22 2.81
CA MET A 48 34.69 -20.91 3.29
C MET A 48 34.09 -20.69 4.68
N MET A 49 34.70 -21.31 5.68
CA MET A 49 34.18 -21.36 7.06
C MET A 49 34.53 -20.12 7.89
N ASP A 50 35.22 -19.15 7.29
CA ASP A 50 35.62 -17.89 7.92
C ASP A 50 34.68 -16.79 7.42
N GLU A 51 34.03 -16.10 8.35
CA GLU A 51 33.03 -15.07 8.06
C GLU A 51 33.65 -13.85 7.35
N ASP A 52 34.88 -13.44 7.71
CA ASP A 52 35.56 -12.33 7.05
C ASP A 52 35.90 -12.68 5.60
N MET A 53 36.32 -13.92 5.34
CA MET A 53 36.59 -14.39 3.98
C MET A 53 35.33 -14.38 3.13
N LEU A 54 34.20 -14.82 3.71
CA LEU A 54 32.91 -14.83 3.03
C LEU A 54 32.41 -13.39 2.78
N ALA A 55 32.56 -12.51 3.77
CA ALA A 55 32.23 -11.10 3.68
C ALA A 55 33.08 -10.38 2.61
N GLU A 56 34.40 -10.59 2.57
CA GLU A 56 35.28 -9.99 1.55
C GLU A 56 34.97 -10.54 0.15
N THR A 57 34.68 -11.84 0.03
CA THR A 57 34.26 -12.42 -1.25
C THR A 57 32.97 -11.78 -1.74
N ARG A 58 32.00 -11.59 -0.85
CA ARG A 58 30.74 -10.90 -1.16
C ARG A 58 30.96 -9.43 -1.52
N ALA A 59 31.86 -8.74 -0.82
CA ALA A 59 32.21 -7.35 -1.11
C ALA A 59 32.85 -7.23 -2.50
N ALA A 60 33.76 -8.14 -2.84
CA ALA A 60 34.38 -8.21 -4.17
C ALA A 60 33.34 -8.48 -5.28
N MET A 61 32.35 -9.34 -5.03
CA MET A 61 31.25 -9.59 -5.96
C MET A 61 30.34 -8.35 -6.13
N THR A 62 30.04 -7.67 -5.02
CA THR A 62 29.21 -6.45 -5.03
C THR A 62 29.89 -5.33 -5.78
N ASP A 63 31.19 -5.16 -5.58
CA ASP A 63 32.04 -4.21 -6.30
C ASP A 63 32.11 -4.55 -7.79
N ALA A 64 32.24 -5.83 -8.12
CA ALA A 64 32.25 -6.29 -9.50
C ALA A 64 30.95 -5.97 -10.24
N LEU A 65 29.80 -6.17 -9.59
CA LEU A 65 28.50 -5.86 -10.15
C LEU A 65 28.23 -4.36 -10.24
N ALA A 66 28.72 -3.57 -9.28
CA ALA A 66 28.58 -2.11 -9.27
C ALA A 66 29.44 -1.43 -10.33
N ASN A 67 30.66 -1.92 -10.57
CA ASN A 67 31.63 -1.30 -11.46
C ASN A 67 31.76 -2.02 -12.82
N GLY A 68 31.00 -3.10 -13.04
CA GLY A 68 31.11 -3.91 -14.25
C GLY A 68 32.51 -4.53 -14.42
N THR A 69 33.16 -4.93 -13.31
CA THR A 69 34.53 -5.46 -13.38
C THR A 69 34.55 -6.84 -14.00
N ASP A 70 35.57 -7.12 -14.81
CA ASP A 70 35.76 -8.43 -15.43
C ASP A 70 36.36 -9.46 -14.44
N PHE A 71 36.34 -10.74 -14.85
CA PHE A 71 36.89 -11.83 -14.04
C PHE A 71 38.38 -11.64 -13.72
N ALA A 72 39.16 -11.08 -14.64
CA ALA A 72 40.59 -10.87 -14.43
C ALA A 72 40.84 -9.87 -13.29
N THR A 73 40.08 -8.78 -13.24
CA THR A 73 40.15 -7.77 -12.18
C THR A 73 39.65 -8.34 -10.85
N PHE A 74 38.52 -9.04 -10.86
CA PHE A 74 38.00 -9.75 -9.68
C PHE A 74 39.02 -10.74 -9.11
N GLN A 75 39.66 -11.54 -9.97
CA GLN A 75 40.69 -12.49 -9.57
C GLN A 75 41.91 -11.79 -8.97
N LYS A 76 42.37 -10.67 -9.55
CA LYS A 76 43.53 -9.90 -9.04
C LYS A 76 43.27 -9.35 -7.63
N ARG A 77 42.03 -8.99 -7.31
CA ARG A 77 41.63 -8.56 -5.96
C ARG A 77 41.60 -9.72 -4.98
N LEU A 78 40.85 -10.77 -5.31
CA LEU A 78 40.47 -11.77 -4.31
C LEU A 78 41.51 -12.88 -4.13
N LYS A 79 42.25 -13.26 -5.18
CA LYS A 79 43.22 -14.36 -5.10
C LYS A 79 44.33 -14.11 -4.06
N PRO A 80 45.02 -12.95 -4.02
CA PRO A 80 46.06 -12.71 -3.02
C PRO A 80 45.52 -12.75 -1.59
N TYR A 81 44.32 -12.18 -1.36
CA TYR A 81 43.66 -12.20 -0.06
C TYR A 81 43.35 -13.62 0.42
N LEU A 82 42.73 -14.44 -0.44
CA LEU A 82 42.40 -15.84 -0.11
C LEU A 82 43.66 -16.69 0.11
N MET A 83 44.73 -16.44 -0.65
CA MET A 83 46.02 -17.10 -0.43
C MET A 83 46.62 -16.74 0.93
N ALA A 84 46.60 -15.46 1.32
CA ALA A 84 47.10 -15.00 2.61
C ALA A 84 46.31 -15.57 3.79
N ARG A 85 45.00 -15.82 3.60
CA ARG A 85 44.11 -16.48 4.58
C ARG A 85 44.17 -18.01 4.53
N GLY A 86 45.07 -18.61 3.74
CA GLY A 86 45.25 -20.06 3.67
C GLY A 86 44.17 -20.82 2.87
N TRP A 87 43.28 -20.11 2.16
CA TRP A 87 42.18 -20.71 1.40
C TRP A 87 42.55 -20.97 -0.07
N TRP A 88 43.71 -21.57 -0.36
CA TRP A 88 44.13 -21.82 -1.75
C TRP A 88 44.78 -23.18 -1.94
N GLY A 89 44.43 -23.87 -3.04
CA GLY A 89 44.95 -25.19 -3.35
C GLY A 89 44.22 -26.32 -2.63
N GLN A 90 44.93 -27.43 -2.40
CA GLN A 90 44.43 -28.58 -1.66
C GLN A 90 44.81 -28.42 -0.18
N ALA A 91 43.87 -28.71 0.70
CA ALA A 91 44.08 -28.72 2.14
C ALA A 91 43.44 -29.95 2.77
N VAL A 92 43.87 -30.28 3.98
CA VAL A 92 43.23 -31.29 4.81
C VAL A 92 42.23 -30.58 5.71
N MET A 93 40.99 -31.05 5.72
CA MET A 93 39.90 -30.43 6.48
C MET A 93 38.98 -31.52 7.03
N GLY A 94 38.56 -31.38 8.29
CA GLY A 94 37.52 -32.22 8.88
C GLY A 94 36.14 -31.76 8.42
N ASP A 95 35.28 -32.71 8.04
CA ASP A 95 33.85 -32.44 7.87
C ASP A 95 33.22 -32.16 9.25
N PRO A 96 32.52 -31.03 9.45
CA PRO A 96 31.92 -30.68 10.74
C PRO A 96 30.87 -31.68 11.24
N ASP A 97 30.17 -32.36 10.34
CA ASP A 97 29.04 -33.21 10.69
C ASP A 97 29.47 -34.66 10.92
N THR A 98 30.44 -35.15 10.13
CA THR A 98 30.92 -36.54 10.24
C THR A 98 32.22 -36.68 11.04
N GLY A 99 32.99 -35.60 11.22
CA GLY A 99 34.31 -35.61 11.86
C GLY A 99 35.41 -36.23 10.98
N GLU A 100 35.11 -36.69 9.77
CA GLU A 100 36.09 -37.31 8.88
C GLU A 100 37.07 -36.29 8.31
N ILE A 101 38.36 -36.63 8.38
CA ILE A 101 39.44 -35.81 7.82
C ILE A 101 39.61 -36.14 6.33
N GLN A 102 39.32 -35.19 5.46
CA GLN A 102 39.39 -35.38 4.01
C GLN A 102 40.31 -34.37 3.33
N LYS A 103 40.92 -34.78 2.21
CA LYS A 103 41.70 -33.89 1.35
C LYS A 103 40.74 -33.12 0.43
N VAL A 104 40.54 -31.84 0.71
CA VAL A 104 39.59 -30.97 0.01
C VAL A 104 40.30 -29.98 -0.91
N GLN A 105 39.63 -29.61 -2.00
CA GLN A 105 40.05 -28.47 -2.83
C GLN A 105 39.41 -27.18 -2.27
N LEU A 106 40.24 -26.26 -1.77
CA LEU A 106 39.85 -24.91 -1.35
C LEU A 106 39.78 -23.99 -2.58
N GLY A 107 40.49 -22.86 -2.59
CA GLY A 107 40.55 -21.97 -3.74
C GLY A 107 41.31 -22.55 -4.94
N SER A 108 40.83 -22.23 -6.15
CA SER A 108 41.57 -22.39 -7.40
C SER A 108 41.06 -21.37 -8.42
N THR A 109 41.84 -21.08 -9.46
CA THR A 109 41.40 -20.15 -10.53
C THR A 109 40.09 -20.61 -11.17
N ARG A 110 39.93 -21.91 -11.41
CA ARG A 110 38.70 -22.50 -11.94
C ARG A 110 37.53 -22.28 -10.98
N ARG A 111 37.74 -22.52 -9.69
CA ARG A 111 36.69 -22.36 -8.68
C ARG A 111 36.29 -20.91 -8.48
N LEU A 112 37.25 -19.98 -8.46
CA LEU A 112 36.96 -18.54 -8.43
C LEU A 112 36.13 -18.11 -9.64
N ARG A 113 36.42 -18.66 -10.81
CA ARG A 113 35.62 -18.41 -12.02
C ARG A 113 34.18 -18.88 -11.84
N THR A 114 33.96 -20.07 -11.29
CA THR A 114 32.62 -20.58 -10.99
C THR A 114 31.89 -19.68 -9.98
N ILE A 115 32.54 -19.30 -8.87
CA ILE A 115 31.95 -18.40 -7.86
C ILE A 115 31.53 -17.08 -8.49
N TYR A 116 32.42 -16.47 -9.29
CA TYR A 116 32.17 -15.21 -9.98
C TYR A 116 30.99 -15.31 -10.96
N HIS A 117 31.01 -16.27 -11.88
CA HIS A 117 29.94 -16.38 -12.87
C HIS A 117 28.61 -16.76 -12.24
N THR A 118 28.56 -17.77 -11.36
CA THR A 118 27.29 -18.21 -10.77
C THR A 118 26.62 -17.08 -10.01
N ASN A 119 27.35 -16.35 -9.15
CA ASN A 119 26.77 -15.27 -8.36
C ASN A 119 26.35 -14.06 -9.21
N LEU A 120 27.10 -13.73 -10.27
CA LEU A 120 26.67 -12.67 -11.20
C LEU A 120 25.43 -13.07 -11.98
N HIS A 121 25.39 -14.28 -12.54
CA HIS A 121 24.26 -14.75 -13.33
C HIS A 121 22.97 -14.84 -12.50
N THR A 122 23.04 -15.36 -11.27
CA THR A 122 21.86 -15.40 -10.38
C THR A 122 21.42 -14.00 -9.94
N ALA A 123 22.36 -13.08 -9.67
CA ALA A 123 22.02 -11.69 -9.36
C ALA A 123 21.36 -10.99 -10.56
N TYR A 124 21.86 -11.18 -11.78
CA TYR A 124 21.25 -10.63 -12.99
C TYR A 124 19.86 -11.21 -13.26
N ALA A 125 19.68 -12.52 -13.07
CA ALA A 125 18.40 -13.19 -13.16
C ALA A 125 17.39 -12.63 -12.15
N ALA A 126 17.79 -12.48 -10.89
CA ALA A 126 16.95 -11.88 -9.86
C ALA A 126 16.53 -10.44 -10.22
N GLY A 127 17.47 -9.64 -10.76
CA GLY A 127 17.13 -8.30 -11.24
C GLY A 127 16.22 -8.30 -12.46
N GLN A 128 16.32 -9.30 -13.33
CA GLN A 128 15.39 -9.49 -14.45
C GLN A 128 14.00 -9.86 -13.94
N TRP A 129 13.89 -10.74 -12.96
CA TRP A 129 12.61 -11.11 -12.33
C TRP A 129 11.91 -9.91 -11.69
N GLU A 130 12.64 -9.07 -10.94
CA GLU A 130 12.07 -7.84 -10.34
C GLU A 130 11.48 -6.90 -11.43
N ARG A 131 12.16 -6.79 -12.58
CA ARG A 131 11.66 -6.00 -13.71
C ARG A 131 10.47 -6.66 -14.41
N ILE A 132 10.45 -7.99 -14.52
CA ILE A 132 9.32 -8.74 -15.06
C ILE A 132 8.09 -8.52 -14.19
N GLN A 133 8.20 -8.74 -12.87
CA GLN A 133 7.09 -8.58 -11.93
C GLN A 133 6.53 -7.15 -11.95
N ARG A 134 7.40 -6.13 -12.02
CA ARG A 134 6.98 -4.72 -12.13
C ARG A 134 6.16 -4.43 -13.39
N ASN A 135 6.49 -5.10 -14.51
CA ASN A 135 5.90 -4.82 -15.82
C ASN A 135 4.91 -5.89 -16.31
N LYS A 136 4.55 -6.88 -15.47
CA LYS A 136 3.74 -8.04 -15.89
C LYS A 136 2.35 -7.68 -16.42
N LYS A 137 1.79 -6.53 -16.02
CA LYS A 137 0.54 -6.01 -16.59
C LYS A 137 0.67 -5.68 -18.09
N LEU A 138 1.83 -5.16 -18.51
CA LEU A 138 2.12 -4.80 -19.90
C LEU A 138 2.69 -5.99 -20.69
N PHE A 139 3.49 -6.83 -20.04
CA PHE A 139 4.14 -8.00 -20.62
C PHE A 139 3.80 -9.26 -19.81
N PRO A 140 2.58 -9.82 -19.97
CA PRO A 140 2.06 -10.89 -19.11
C PRO A 140 2.63 -12.28 -19.43
N TYR A 141 3.48 -12.42 -20.44
CA TYR A 141 4.06 -13.70 -20.87
C TYR A 141 5.58 -13.66 -20.89
N LEU A 142 6.21 -14.81 -20.63
CA LEU A 142 7.64 -15.03 -20.75
C LEU A 142 7.92 -16.10 -21.79
N LYS A 143 8.92 -15.85 -22.64
CA LYS A 143 9.49 -16.83 -23.56
C LYS A 143 10.84 -17.32 -23.03
N TYR A 144 11.01 -18.63 -22.93
CA TYR A 144 12.30 -19.24 -22.60
C TYR A 144 13.24 -19.18 -23.81
N ILE A 145 14.44 -18.64 -23.61
CA ILE A 145 15.43 -18.37 -24.66
C ILE A 145 16.53 -19.45 -24.66
N PRO A 146 16.93 -19.95 -25.85
CA PRO A 146 18.06 -20.88 -25.98
C PRO A 146 19.35 -20.37 -25.32
N SER A 147 20.18 -21.31 -24.86
CA SER A 147 21.47 -21.01 -24.25
C SER A 147 22.52 -20.59 -25.28
N ASP A 148 23.29 -19.54 -24.98
CA ASP A 148 24.49 -19.13 -25.73
C ASP A 148 25.77 -19.88 -25.28
N ALA A 149 25.61 -21.06 -24.67
CA ALA A 149 26.73 -21.91 -24.28
C ALA A 149 27.30 -22.65 -25.49
N ALA A 150 28.62 -22.87 -25.51
CA ALA A 150 29.26 -23.68 -26.55
C ALA A 150 28.73 -25.13 -26.56
N GLU A 151 28.39 -25.65 -25.38
CA GLU A 151 27.77 -26.97 -25.18
C GLU A 151 26.46 -26.79 -24.39
N PRO A 152 25.32 -26.50 -25.06
CA PRO A 152 24.03 -26.42 -24.42
C PRO A 152 23.59 -27.78 -23.85
N ARG A 153 22.98 -27.78 -22.66
CA ARG A 153 22.46 -29.02 -22.05
C ARG A 153 21.24 -29.51 -22.81
N GLU A 154 21.22 -30.80 -23.15
CA GLU A 154 20.07 -31.44 -23.82
C GLU A 154 18.78 -31.33 -23.00
N SER A 155 18.88 -31.43 -21.66
CA SER A 155 17.73 -31.35 -20.76
C SER A 155 16.99 -30.01 -20.79
N HIS A 156 17.62 -28.92 -21.28
CA HIS A 156 16.97 -27.62 -21.37
C HIS A 156 16.34 -27.36 -22.75
N LYS A 157 16.71 -28.12 -23.78
CA LYS A 157 16.19 -27.94 -25.15
C LYS A 157 14.66 -28.06 -25.24
N PRO A 158 13.98 -28.96 -24.50
CA PRO A 158 12.51 -29.02 -24.52
C PRO A 158 11.83 -27.71 -24.12
N PHE A 159 12.49 -26.88 -23.31
CA PHE A 159 11.95 -25.60 -22.86
C PHE A 159 12.17 -24.47 -23.87
N TYR A 160 13.05 -24.65 -24.86
CA TYR A 160 13.43 -23.57 -25.77
C TYR A 160 12.24 -23.08 -26.61
N GLY A 161 12.01 -21.77 -26.54
CA GLY A 161 10.90 -21.13 -27.24
C GLY A 161 9.55 -21.26 -26.55
N MET A 162 9.45 -22.02 -25.46
CA MET A 162 8.23 -22.17 -24.66
C MET A 162 7.77 -20.80 -24.15
N VAL A 163 6.48 -20.51 -24.32
CA VAL A 163 5.85 -19.25 -23.89
C VAL A 163 4.79 -19.55 -22.84
N LEU A 164 5.00 -19.06 -21.62
CA LEU A 164 4.07 -19.25 -20.50
C LEU A 164 3.70 -17.90 -19.88
N PRO A 165 2.53 -17.78 -19.22
CA PRO A 165 2.23 -16.63 -18.36
C PRO A 165 3.34 -16.37 -17.34
N VAL A 166 3.54 -15.10 -16.94
CA VAL A 166 4.52 -14.73 -15.90
C VAL A 166 4.26 -15.43 -14.57
N ASP A 167 2.99 -15.65 -14.24
CA ASP A 167 2.56 -16.29 -12.98
C ASP A 167 2.43 -17.83 -13.10
N ASP A 168 2.95 -18.43 -14.18
CA ASP A 168 2.95 -19.89 -14.34
C ASP A 168 3.92 -20.56 -13.32
N PRO A 169 3.52 -21.66 -12.65
CA PRO A 169 4.34 -22.32 -11.63
C PRO A 169 5.67 -22.86 -12.19
N PHE A 170 5.81 -23.05 -13.50
CA PHE A 170 7.09 -23.40 -14.11
C PHE A 170 8.22 -22.44 -13.70
N TRP A 171 7.93 -21.14 -13.55
CA TRP A 171 8.93 -20.13 -13.22
C TRP A 171 9.40 -20.15 -11.77
N SER A 172 8.73 -20.85 -10.85
CA SER A 172 9.21 -20.96 -9.46
C SER A 172 10.47 -21.83 -9.36
N THR A 173 10.68 -22.74 -10.32
CA THR A 173 11.81 -23.69 -10.32
C THR A 173 12.70 -23.57 -11.55
N HIS A 174 12.18 -23.16 -12.70
CA HIS A 174 12.91 -23.16 -13.98
C HIS A 174 13.22 -21.76 -14.52
N PHE A 175 13.18 -20.74 -13.68
CA PHE A 175 13.67 -19.41 -14.06
C PHE A 175 15.20 -19.42 -14.11
N PRO A 176 15.84 -19.25 -15.29
CA PRO A 176 17.27 -19.42 -15.44
C PRO A 176 18.09 -18.49 -14.51
N PRO A 177 19.27 -18.95 -14.02
CA PRO A 177 19.99 -20.16 -14.43
C PRO A 177 19.52 -21.45 -13.75
N ASN A 178 19.31 -22.52 -14.53
CA ASN A 178 18.87 -23.84 -14.03
C ASN A 178 20.03 -24.78 -13.62
N GLY A 179 21.26 -24.28 -13.56
CA GLY A 179 22.43 -25.11 -13.28
C GLY A 179 23.76 -24.37 -13.42
N TRP A 180 24.83 -25.00 -12.92
CA TRP A 180 26.20 -24.49 -13.06
C TRP A 180 26.56 -24.26 -14.53
N GLY A 181 26.99 -23.04 -14.86
CA GLY A 181 27.39 -22.65 -16.21
C GLY A 181 26.24 -22.42 -17.19
N CYS A 182 24.98 -22.42 -16.73
CA CYS A 182 23.82 -22.17 -17.57
C CYS A 182 23.84 -20.73 -18.13
N LYS A 183 23.57 -20.60 -19.43
CA LYS A 183 23.43 -19.32 -20.14
C LYS A 183 22.04 -19.14 -20.78
N CYS A 184 21.05 -19.93 -20.36
CA CYS A 184 19.66 -19.71 -20.75
C CYS A 184 19.15 -18.38 -20.17
N ASN A 185 18.11 -17.83 -20.79
CA ASN A 185 17.50 -16.57 -20.36
C ASN A 185 15.99 -16.60 -20.66
N VAL A 186 15.26 -15.56 -20.26
CA VAL A 186 13.86 -15.34 -20.64
C VAL A 186 13.68 -13.99 -21.34
N ARG A 187 12.59 -13.86 -22.09
CA ARG A 187 12.15 -12.60 -22.69
C ARG A 187 10.69 -12.35 -22.37
N ALA A 188 10.38 -11.17 -21.82
CA ALA A 188 9.00 -10.74 -21.61
C ALA A 188 8.33 -10.38 -22.94
N LEU A 189 7.07 -10.79 -23.10
CA LEU A 189 6.26 -10.60 -24.30
C LEU A 189 4.92 -9.94 -23.96
N THR A 190 4.43 -9.10 -24.86
CA THR A 190 3.03 -8.64 -24.81
C THR A 190 2.10 -9.81 -25.15
N ARG A 191 0.81 -9.65 -24.86
CA ARG A 191 -0.22 -10.64 -25.24
C ARG A 191 -0.18 -10.96 -26.74
N GLU A 192 -0.16 -9.93 -27.59
CA GLU A 192 -0.10 -10.09 -29.06
C GLU A 192 1.15 -10.87 -29.51
N GLN A 193 2.32 -10.56 -28.94
CA GLN A 193 3.56 -11.26 -29.27
C GLN A 193 3.52 -12.73 -28.84
N ALA A 194 2.92 -13.01 -27.68
CA ALA A 194 2.76 -14.36 -27.16
C ALA A 194 1.79 -15.17 -28.03
N GLU A 195 0.65 -14.61 -28.41
CA GLU A 195 -0.34 -15.22 -29.30
C GLU A 195 0.27 -15.53 -30.68
N LYS A 196 1.05 -14.60 -31.24
CA LYS A 196 1.76 -14.81 -32.51
C LYS A 196 2.84 -15.90 -32.43
N THR A 197 3.52 -16.02 -31.29
CA THR A 197 4.54 -17.06 -31.07
C THR A 197 3.91 -18.43 -30.81
N GLY A 198 2.71 -18.44 -30.21
CA GLY A 198 2.04 -19.62 -29.69
C GLY A 198 2.25 -19.75 -28.18
N ILE A 199 1.18 -19.54 -27.40
CA ILE A 199 1.19 -19.75 -25.95
C ILE A 199 1.23 -21.27 -25.70
N SER A 200 2.25 -21.71 -24.98
CA SER A 200 2.46 -23.10 -24.62
C SER A 200 1.55 -23.52 -23.47
N LYS A 201 1.29 -24.81 -23.33
CA LYS A 201 0.72 -25.36 -22.09
C LYS A 201 1.84 -25.51 -21.06
N SER A 202 1.52 -25.26 -19.79
CA SER A 202 2.47 -25.52 -18.70
C SER A 202 2.91 -26.99 -18.72
N PRO A 203 4.23 -27.27 -18.68
CA PRO A 203 4.72 -28.64 -18.75
C PRO A 203 4.43 -29.39 -17.45
N VAL A 204 4.08 -30.67 -17.57
CA VAL A 204 4.03 -31.58 -16.41
C VAL A 204 5.41 -32.21 -16.29
N LEU A 205 6.18 -31.74 -15.31
CA LEU A 205 7.53 -32.21 -15.05
C LEU A 205 7.51 -33.36 -14.06
N LYS A 206 8.40 -34.32 -14.26
CA LYS A 206 8.62 -35.40 -13.30
C LYS A 206 9.69 -34.99 -12.31
N ASP A 207 9.50 -35.36 -11.06
CA ASP A 207 10.55 -35.24 -10.07
C ASP A 207 11.61 -36.32 -10.32
N VAL A 208 12.86 -35.89 -10.25
CA VAL A 208 14.06 -36.71 -10.36
C VAL A 208 14.64 -36.86 -8.96
N GLU A 209 14.94 -38.10 -8.62
CA GLU A 209 15.61 -38.45 -7.37
C GLU A 209 17.05 -37.93 -7.37
N HIS A 210 17.41 -37.20 -6.33
CA HIS A 210 18.77 -36.76 -6.05
C HIS A 210 19.20 -37.24 -4.68
N ILE A 211 20.19 -38.12 -4.64
CA ILE A 211 20.79 -38.56 -3.38
C ILE A 211 21.83 -37.53 -2.96
N ASN A 212 21.58 -36.87 -1.84
CA ASN A 212 22.57 -36.02 -1.19
C ASN A 212 23.72 -36.90 -0.70
N THR A 213 24.84 -36.90 -1.43
CA THR A 213 25.98 -37.78 -1.15
C THR A 213 26.63 -37.51 0.22
N ARG A 214 26.24 -36.43 0.92
CA ARG A 214 26.78 -36.06 2.23
C ARG A 214 25.91 -36.56 3.38
N THR A 215 24.59 -36.38 3.27
CA THR A 215 23.64 -36.80 4.32
C THR A 215 23.05 -38.18 4.07
N GLY A 216 23.10 -38.67 2.82
CA GLY A 216 22.40 -39.87 2.37
C GLY A 216 20.91 -39.65 2.14
N GLU A 217 20.41 -38.43 2.35
CA GLU A 217 19.00 -38.09 2.16
C GLU A 217 18.63 -38.08 0.68
N VAL A 218 17.39 -38.47 0.41
CA VAL A 218 16.82 -38.49 -0.93
C VAL A 218 15.97 -37.23 -1.10
N GLU A 219 16.41 -36.35 -1.98
CA GLU A 219 15.74 -35.12 -2.35
C GLU A 219 15.09 -35.28 -3.74
N TYR A 220 13.96 -34.61 -3.96
CA TYR A 220 13.22 -34.67 -5.22
C TYR A 220 13.22 -33.29 -5.87
N TYR A 221 13.64 -33.23 -7.14
CA TYR A 221 13.66 -31.99 -7.91
C TYR A 221 13.07 -32.20 -9.29
N PRO A 222 12.34 -31.21 -9.84
CA PRO A 222 11.83 -31.32 -11.20
C PRO A 222 12.92 -31.61 -12.24
N GLU A 223 12.60 -32.40 -13.26
CA GLU A 223 13.52 -32.68 -14.36
C GLU A 223 13.94 -31.38 -15.08
N GLY A 224 15.23 -31.29 -15.44
CA GLY A 224 15.74 -30.13 -16.18
C GLY A 224 16.30 -28.99 -15.33
N VAL A 225 16.34 -29.15 -14.00
CA VAL A 225 17.06 -28.25 -13.06
C VAL A 225 18.05 -29.04 -12.20
N ASN A 226 19.16 -28.39 -11.84
CA ASN A 226 20.08 -28.94 -10.83
C ASN A 226 19.55 -28.63 -9.42
N PRO A 227 19.84 -29.46 -8.39
CA PRO A 227 19.39 -29.27 -7.00
C PRO A 227 19.56 -27.83 -6.47
N SER A 228 20.77 -27.26 -6.48
CA SER A 228 21.02 -25.88 -6.00
C SER A 228 20.33 -24.77 -6.80
N PHE A 229 19.72 -25.10 -7.94
CA PHE A 229 19.11 -24.15 -8.88
C PHE A 229 17.61 -24.42 -9.07
N ALA A 230 17.03 -25.38 -8.36
CA ALA A 230 15.60 -25.66 -8.37
C ALA A 230 14.83 -24.64 -7.52
N HIS A 231 14.97 -23.36 -7.88
CA HIS A 231 14.28 -22.21 -7.29
C HIS A 231 14.38 -21.01 -8.23
N ASN A 232 13.51 -20.02 -8.08
CA ASN A 232 13.62 -18.74 -8.78
C ASN A 232 14.59 -17.82 -8.02
N PRO A 233 15.74 -17.42 -8.60
CA PRO A 233 16.71 -16.56 -7.93
C PRO A 233 16.13 -15.20 -7.52
N GLY A 234 15.08 -14.74 -8.21
CA GLY A 234 14.42 -13.47 -7.93
C GLY A 234 13.27 -13.55 -6.92
N ASP A 235 12.76 -14.74 -6.61
CA ASP A 235 11.63 -14.90 -5.71
C ASP A 235 12.05 -15.01 -4.25
N ARG A 236 12.41 -13.85 -3.70
CA ARG A 236 12.84 -13.76 -2.30
C ARG A 236 11.69 -14.02 -1.33
N LEU A 237 10.45 -13.67 -1.69
CA LEU A 237 9.30 -13.81 -0.79
C LEU A 237 8.95 -15.29 -0.65
N GLU A 238 8.87 -16.03 -1.76
CA GLU A 238 8.63 -17.47 -1.76
C GLU A 238 9.68 -18.20 -0.91
N ALA A 239 10.97 -17.87 -1.09
CA ALA A 239 12.05 -18.45 -0.29
C ALA A 239 11.90 -18.16 1.21
N LEU A 240 11.56 -16.92 1.60
CA LEU A 240 11.36 -16.57 3.01
C LEU A 240 10.15 -17.27 3.62
N LEU A 241 9.06 -17.42 2.86
CA LEU A 241 7.86 -18.14 3.30
C LEU A 241 8.14 -19.62 3.48
N GLN A 242 8.90 -20.23 2.56
CA GLN A 242 9.31 -21.63 2.68
C GLN A 242 10.20 -21.85 3.91
N MET A 243 11.21 -20.98 4.14
CA MET A 243 12.01 -21.02 5.38
C MET A 243 11.16 -20.86 6.64
N ALA A 244 10.20 -19.94 6.63
CA ALA A 244 9.32 -19.69 7.76
C ALA A 244 8.41 -20.89 8.02
N GLN A 245 7.87 -21.51 6.97
CA GLN A 245 7.05 -22.71 7.04
C GLN A 245 7.83 -23.89 7.61
N GLU A 246 9.04 -24.16 7.12
CA GLU A 246 9.88 -25.26 7.61
C GLU A 246 10.27 -25.08 9.08
N LYS A 247 10.53 -23.83 9.51
CA LYS A 247 10.97 -23.53 10.88
C LYS A 247 9.83 -23.36 11.90
N HIS A 248 8.68 -22.85 11.46
CA HIS A 248 7.60 -22.40 12.35
C HIS A 248 6.20 -22.96 11.98
N GLY A 249 6.10 -23.73 10.90
CA GLY A 249 4.86 -24.35 10.42
C GLY A 249 3.98 -23.44 9.55
N ASP A 250 3.02 -24.06 8.86
CA ASP A 250 2.14 -23.42 7.86
C ASP A 250 1.34 -22.23 8.42
N ALA A 251 0.85 -22.33 9.66
CA ALA A 251 0.04 -21.29 10.28
C ALA A 251 0.82 -19.98 10.45
N PHE A 252 2.10 -20.07 10.81
CA PHE A 252 2.97 -18.91 10.96
C PHE A 252 3.25 -18.26 9.60
N ALA A 253 3.55 -19.06 8.57
CA ALA A 253 3.79 -18.56 7.21
C ALA A 253 2.56 -17.85 6.63
N ARG A 254 1.35 -18.38 6.84
CA ARG A 254 0.10 -17.71 6.45
C ARG A 254 -0.12 -16.40 7.19
N GLY A 255 0.13 -16.36 8.51
CA GLY A 255 0.05 -15.12 9.28
C GLY A 255 0.96 -14.01 8.75
N LEU A 256 2.17 -14.35 8.29
CA LEU A 256 3.09 -13.38 7.67
C LEU A 256 2.55 -12.81 6.35
N LEU A 257 1.84 -13.63 5.55
CA LEU A 257 1.19 -13.15 4.32
C LEU A 257 0.07 -12.17 4.65
N ASP A 258 -0.79 -12.51 5.61
CA ASP A 258 -1.88 -11.63 6.05
C ASP A 258 -1.34 -10.29 6.58
N ASP A 259 -0.25 -10.32 7.36
CA ASP A 259 0.41 -9.11 7.87
C ASP A 259 1.02 -8.27 6.75
N LEU A 260 1.63 -8.91 5.75
CA LEU A 260 2.17 -8.23 4.58
C LEU A 260 1.08 -7.53 3.76
N GLU A 261 -0.06 -8.20 3.54
CA GLU A 261 -1.22 -7.60 2.86
C GLU A 261 -1.76 -6.39 3.63
N ARG A 262 -1.89 -6.49 4.96
CA ARG A 262 -2.30 -5.36 5.81
C ARG A 262 -1.32 -4.19 5.72
N LEU A 263 -0.02 -4.46 5.77
CA LEU A 263 1.02 -3.42 5.65
C LEU A 263 0.98 -2.74 4.27
N GLN A 264 0.80 -3.51 3.19
CA GLN A 264 0.67 -2.95 1.84
C GLN A 264 -0.57 -2.08 1.71
N ALA A 265 -1.72 -2.51 2.25
CA ALA A 265 -2.93 -1.71 2.28
C ALA A 265 -2.71 -0.40 3.05
N HIS A 266 -2.08 -0.46 4.23
CA HIS A 266 -1.78 0.72 5.03
C HIS A 266 -0.85 1.70 4.32
N MET A 267 0.22 1.21 3.66
CA MET A 267 1.13 2.04 2.87
C MET A 267 0.42 2.71 1.68
N SER A 268 -0.51 2.01 1.02
CA SER A 268 -1.31 2.58 -0.06
C SER A 268 -2.18 3.75 0.45
N THR A 269 -2.84 3.57 1.59
CA THR A 269 -3.64 4.62 2.23
C THR A 269 -2.79 5.82 2.63
N GLN A 270 -1.61 5.60 3.25
CA GLN A 270 -0.69 6.70 3.59
C GLN A 270 -0.24 7.49 2.36
N ARG A 271 -0.05 6.82 1.21
CA ARG A 271 0.31 7.48 -0.04
C ARG A 271 -0.80 8.38 -0.57
N ILE A 272 -2.07 7.98 -0.47
CA ILE A 272 -3.22 8.77 -0.92
C ILE A 272 -3.35 10.05 -0.08
N PHE A 273 -3.25 9.94 1.25
CA PHE A 273 -3.50 11.06 2.16
C PHE A 273 -2.27 11.92 2.50
N LYS A 274 -1.13 11.64 1.86
CA LYS A 274 0.15 12.35 2.05
C LYS A 274 0.02 13.87 1.92
N ASP A 275 -0.64 14.33 0.87
CA ASP A 275 -0.86 15.74 0.56
C ASP A 275 -2.19 15.91 -0.19
N SER A 276 -2.73 17.14 -0.24
CA SER A 276 -4.03 17.39 -0.88
C SER A 276 -4.03 17.08 -2.37
N ALA A 277 -2.89 17.23 -3.06
CA ALA A 277 -2.76 16.88 -4.48
C ALA A 277 -2.90 15.37 -4.72
N SER A 278 -2.34 14.53 -3.84
CA SER A 278 -2.47 13.06 -3.92
C SER A 278 -3.92 12.61 -3.71
N ILE A 279 -4.67 13.28 -2.83
CA ILE A 279 -6.10 13.03 -2.62
C ILE A 279 -6.90 13.40 -3.87
N ILE A 280 -6.65 14.57 -4.46
CA ILE A 280 -7.31 15.02 -5.69
C ILE A 280 -7.03 14.06 -6.84
N ALA A 281 -5.77 13.59 -6.99
CA ALA A 281 -5.40 12.66 -8.04
C ALA A 281 -6.11 11.29 -7.91
N GLU A 282 -6.29 10.78 -6.69
CA GLU A 282 -7.11 9.57 -6.47
C GLU A 282 -8.59 9.85 -6.75
N GLY A 283 -9.08 11.05 -6.43
CA GLY A 283 -10.42 11.50 -6.76
C GLY A 283 -10.65 11.56 -8.27
N GLU A 284 -9.69 12.07 -9.04
CA GLU A 284 -9.75 12.10 -10.51
C GLU A 284 -9.83 10.68 -11.07
N ARG A 285 -8.99 9.77 -10.60
CA ARG A 285 -9.02 8.36 -11.00
C ARG A 285 -10.38 7.71 -10.73
N LEU A 286 -11.01 8.03 -9.59
CA LEU A 286 -12.35 7.55 -9.25
C LEU A 286 -13.41 8.16 -10.17
N TYR A 287 -13.31 9.45 -10.45
CA TYR A 287 -14.25 10.12 -11.34
C TYR A 287 -14.17 9.59 -12.77
N GLU A 288 -12.98 9.47 -13.35
CA GLU A 288 -12.78 8.89 -14.68
C GLU A 288 -13.37 7.47 -14.76
N LYS A 289 -13.18 6.66 -13.71
CA LYS A 289 -13.72 5.30 -13.62
C LYS A 289 -15.26 5.27 -13.58
N TYR A 290 -15.90 6.28 -13.01
CA TYR A 290 -17.35 6.31 -12.75
C TYR A 290 -18.08 7.47 -13.43
N GLN A 291 -17.47 8.07 -14.46
CA GLN A 291 -17.96 9.28 -15.11
C GLN A 291 -19.39 9.10 -15.63
N ASP A 292 -19.69 7.94 -16.21
CA ASP A 292 -21.02 7.63 -16.75
C ASP A 292 -22.10 7.59 -15.67
N ILE A 293 -21.78 7.02 -14.49
CA ILE A 293 -22.70 6.93 -13.35
C ILE A 293 -23.00 8.33 -12.80
N ILE A 294 -21.97 9.15 -12.66
CA ILE A 294 -22.11 10.52 -12.15
C ILE A 294 -22.92 11.36 -13.13
N ALA A 295 -22.61 11.31 -14.43
CA ALA A 295 -23.32 12.05 -15.46
C ALA A 295 -24.81 11.67 -15.52
N ALA A 296 -25.13 10.37 -15.48
CA ALA A 296 -26.51 9.89 -15.47
C ALA A 296 -27.27 10.31 -14.21
N ALA A 297 -26.63 10.34 -13.05
CA ALA A 297 -27.25 10.78 -11.80
C ALA A 297 -27.51 12.29 -11.77
N ILE A 298 -26.59 13.10 -12.28
CA ILE A 298 -26.77 14.57 -12.41
C ILE A 298 -27.99 14.88 -13.28
N GLN A 299 -28.16 14.18 -14.41
CA GLN A 299 -29.33 14.37 -15.29
C GLN A 299 -30.66 14.10 -14.58
N ARG A 300 -30.68 13.17 -13.62
CA ARG A 300 -31.86 12.86 -12.80
C ARG A 300 -32.02 13.76 -11.57
N GLY A 301 -31.07 14.65 -11.29
CA GLY A 301 -31.02 15.43 -10.04
C GLY A 301 -30.73 14.58 -8.80
N ALA A 302 -30.13 13.40 -8.99
CA ALA A 302 -29.93 12.39 -7.96
C ALA A 302 -28.43 12.13 -7.70
N GLY A 303 -27.58 13.16 -7.73
CA GLY A 303 -26.13 13.04 -7.62
C GLY A 303 -25.66 12.24 -6.39
N HIS A 304 -26.35 12.38 -5.27
CA HIS A 304 -26.09 11.60 -4.05
C HIS A 304 -26.25 10.07 -4.22
N GLU A 305 -27.12 9.60 -5.11
CA GLU A 305 -27.25 8.18 -5.45
C GLU A 305 -25.99 7.66 -6.15
N ALA A 306 -25.38 8.46 -7.03
CA ALA A 306 -24.11 8.09 -7.67
C ALA A 306 -22.99 7.99 -6.63
N ILE A 307 -22.94 8.90 -5.66
CA ILE A 307 -21.94 8.82 -4.58
C ILE A 307 -22.13 7.55 -3.74
N ALA A 308 -23.38 7.21 -3.39
CA ALA A 308 -23.68 5.97 -2.67
C ALA A 308 -23.28 4.71 -3.47
N GLU A 309 -23.57 4.69 -4.78
CA GLU A 309 -23.19 3.59 -5.66
C GLU A 309 -21.66 3.46 -5.81
N ILE A 310 -20.95 4.57 -5.98
CA ILE A 310 -19.49 4.58 -6.07
C ILE A 310 -18.87 4.05 -4.78
N MET A 311 -19.36 4.53 -3.62
CA MET A 311 -18.93 4.05 -2.31
C MET A 311 -19.09 2.53 -2.20
N GLN A 312 -20.26 2.00 -2.56
CA GLN A 312 -20.52 0.56 -2.55
C GLN A 312 -19.58 -0.22 -3.49
N ARG A 313 -19.39 0.24 -4.73
CA ARG A 313 -18.50 -0.40 -5.73
C ARG A 313 -17.02 -0.35 -5.32
N GLU A 314 -16.64 0.62 -4.50
CA GLU A 314 -15.29 0.77 -3.93
C GLU A 314 -15.15 0.08 -2.56
N GLY A 315 -16.16 -0.69 -2.12
CA GLY A 315 -16.11 -1.49 -0.90
C GLY A 315 -16.34 -0.70 0.38
N VAL A 316 -16.89 0.52 0.31
CA VAL A 316 -17.34 1.27 1.48
C VAL A 316 -18.65 0.65 1.97
N VAL A 317 -18.69 0.24 3.23
CA VAL A 317 -19.92 -0.16 3.90
C VAL A 317 -20.64 1.10 4.39
N THR A 318 -21.95 1.21 4.12
CA THR A 318 -22.83 2.27 4.61
C THR A 318 -24.03 1.64 5.32
N GLY A 319 -24.93 2.46 5.87
CA GLY A 319 -26.15 1.95 6.50
C GLY A 319 -26.05 1.71 8.00
N GLU A 320 -24.96 2.08 8.67
CA GLU A 320 -24.85 1.99 10.13
C GLU A 320 -25.81 2.98 10.81
N ALA A 321 -26.43 2.56 11.91
CA ALA A 321 -27.38 3.40 12.63
C ALA A 321 -26.65 4.29 13.66
N ALA A 322 -26.75 5.61 13.49
CA ALA A 322 -26.19 6.54 14.46
C ALA A 322 -26.89 6.44 15.83
N ARG A 323 -26.12 6.59 16.91
CA ARG A 323 -26.60 6.59 18.30
C ARG A 323 -27.26 7.93 18.62
N VAL A 324 -28.54 8.01 18.25
CA VAL A 324 -29.37 9.21 18.33
C VAL A 324 -30.50 9.02 19.34
N VAL A 325 -30.79 10.06 20.13
CA VAL A 325 -31.83 10.03 21.19
C VAL A 325 -32.68 11.30 21.14
N GLY A 326 -33.95 11.22 21.50
CA GLY A 326 -34.88 12.34 21.39
C GLY A 326 -36.32 11.86 21.20
N ALA A 327 -37.18 12.71 20.66
CA ALA A 327 -38.53 12.31 20.26
C ALA A 327 -38.46 11.32 19.08
N LYS A 328 -39.27 10.24 19.12
CA LYS A 328 -39.16 9.12 18.18
C LYS A 328 -39.13 9.54 16.70
N ALA A 329 -40.09 10.37 16.27
CA ALA A 329 -40.15 10.85 14.88
C ALA A 329 -38.92 11.67 14.46
N ASP A 330 -38.28 12.36 15.41
CA ASP A 330 -37.08 13.16 15.17
C ASP A 330 -35.85 12.27 15.03
N VAL A 331 -35.78 11.22 15.86
CA VAL A 331 -34.71 10.22 15.85
C VAL A 331 -34.73 9.42 14.55
N ASP A 332 -35.89 8.89 14.15
CA ASP A 332 -36.02 8.03 12.98
C ASP A 332 -35.56 8.76 11.70
N GLU A 333 -35.92 10.04 11.55
CA GLU A 333 -35.51 10.86 10.40
C GLU A 333 -34.00 11.13 10.37
N VAL A 334 -33.41 11.47 11.51
CA VAL A 334 -31.98 11.76 11.59
C VAL A 334 -31.17 10.47 11.36
N ILE A 335 -31.56 9.35 11.96
CA ILE A 335 -30.87 8.07 11.72
C ILE A 335 -30.91 7.72 10.24
N GLU A 336 -32.05 7.86 9.58
CA GLU A 336 -32.20 7.46 8.18
C GLU A 336 -31.26 8.23 7.24
N ILE A 337 -31.14 9.56 7.41
CA ILE A 337 -30.24 10.33 6.55
C ILE A 337 -28.76 10.07 6.89
N LEU A 338 -28.42 9.83 8.16
CA LEU A 338 -27.04 9.58 8.59
C LEU A 338 -26.50 8.23 8.13
N ARG A 339 -27.36 7.27 7.77
CA ARG A 339 -26.97 5.99 7.13
C ARG A 339 -26.17 6.18 5.84
N ARG A 340 -26.21 7.37 5.24
CA ARG A 340 -25.45 7.72 4.03
C ARG A 340 -23.95 7.93 4.27
N TYR A 341 -23.52 8.17 5.51
CA TYR A 341 -22.10 8.21 5.85
C TYR A 341 -21.49 6.81 5.81
N PRO A 342 -20.15 6.70 5.62
CA PRO A 342 -19.43 5.45 5.84
C PRO A 342 -19.71 4.87 7.24
N ALA A 343 -19.97 3.56 7.29
CA ALA A 343 -20.40 2.85 8.49
C ALA A 343 -19.38 2.95 9.63
N ASP A 344 -18.09 2.88 9.30
CA ASP A 344 -16.98 3.02 10.24
C ASP A 344 -16.95 4.42 10.89
N TRP A 345 -17.35 5.47 10.18
CA TRP A 345 -17.42 6.84 10.73
C TRP A 345 -18.58 6.98 11.71
N VAL A 346 -19.74 6.40 11.36
CA VAL A 346 -20.90 6.38 12.24
C VAL A 346 -20.61 5.56 13.50
N GLN A 347 -19.96 4.40 13.35
CA GLN A 347 -19.52 3.58 14.47
C GLN A 347 -18.57 4.34 15.39
N LYS A 348 -17.54 5.01 14.85
CA LYS A 348 -16.62 5.83 15.64
C LYS A 348 -17.35 6.95 16.40
N SER A 349 -18.32 7.60 15.74
CA SER A 349 -19.20 8.57 16.39
C SER A 349 -20.04 7.96 17.52
N ASN A 350 -20.54 6.73 17.36
CA ASN A 350 -21.33 6.03 18.36
C ASN A 350 -20.50 5.65 19.60
N GLU A 351 -19.27 5.20 19.37
CA GLU A 351 -18.28 4.90 20.42
C GLU A 351 -17.93 6.16 21.23
N ALA A 352 -17.84 7.31 20.57
CA ALA A 352 -17.52 8.58 21.20
C ALA A 352 -18.66 9.15 22.06
N GLY A 353 -19.92 8.75 21.88
CA GLY A 353 -21.03 9.22 22.71
C GLY A 353 -22.37 9.29 21.97
N VAL A 354 -23.29 10.11 22.48
CA VAL A 354 -24.67 10.22 21.99
C VAL A 354 -24.94 11.55 21.28
N THR A 355 -25.79 11.52 20.25
CA THR A 355 -26.38 12.70 19.63
C THR A 355 -27.83 12.85 20.10
N ALA A 356 -28.10 13.85 20.94
CA ALA A 356 -29.45 14.21 21.34
C ALA A 356 -30.08 15.15 20.29
N VAL A 357 -31.29 14.83 19.83
CA VAL A 357 -31.99 15.58 18.79
C VAL A 357 -33.21 16.28 19.36
N GLN A 358 -33.38 17.54 18.97
CA GLN A 358 -34.53 18.37 19.35
C GLN A 358 -34.97 19.25 18.17
N SER A 359 -36.23 19.63 18.15
CA SER A 359 -36.82 20.45 17.08
C SER A 359 -37.13 21.89 17.53
N MET A 360 -36.94 22.85 16.63
CA MET A 360 -37.40 24.24 16.76
C MET A 360 -37.81 24.84 15.41
N ASN A 361 -38.51 25.99 15.43
CA ASN A 361 -39.14 26.55 14.23
C ASN A 361 -38.24 27.49 13.40
N ASN A 362 -37.06 27.90 13.89
CA ASN A 362 -36.36 29.06 13.30
C ASN A 362 -34.92 28.78 12.83
N ARG A 363 -34.21 27.79 13.39
CA ARG A 363 -32.80 27.55 13.05
C ARG A 363 -32.34 26.13 13.36
N ALA A 364 -31.48 25.58 12.49
CA ALA A 364 -30.73 24.36 12.75
C ALA A 364 -29.31 24.71 13.23
N PHE A 365 -28.78 23.91 14.15
CA PHE A 365 -27.40 24.00 14.62
C PHE A 365 -27.00 22.73 15.40
N ALA A 366 -25.72 22.42 15.42
CA ALA A 366 -25.12 21.47 16.35
C ALA A 366 -24.39 22.20 17.48
N ARG A 367 -24.55 21.67 18.70
CA ARG A 367 -23.74 22.06 19.86
C ARG A 367 -23.03 20.83 20.40
N ILE A 368 -21.71 20.86 20.38
CA ILE A 368 -20.88 19.70 20.70
C ILE A 368 -20.16 19.95 22.02
N TYR A 369 -20.14 18.93 22.87
CA TYR A 369 -19.45 18.90 24.14
C TYR A 369 -18.44 17.76 24.11
N PRO A 370 -17.22 17.98 23.57
CA PRO A 370 -16.16 16.98 23.60
C PRO A 370 -15.73 16.74 25.05
N ASN A 371 -15.45 15.48 25.39
CA ASN A 371 -14.96 15.09 26.72
C ASN A 371 -15.79 15.72 27.87
N ILE A 372 -17.11 15.56 27.82
CA ILE A 372 -18.03 16.22 28.75
C ILE A 372 -17.72 15.81 30.20
N SER A 373 -17.63 16.78 31.11
CA SER A 373 -17.32 16.52 32.53
C SER A 373 -18.56 16.13 33.33
N ALA A 374 -18.36 15.39 34.43
CA ALA A 374 -19.45 15.07 35.36
C ALA A 374 -20.18 16.33 35.86
N ALA A 375 -19.43 17.40 36.14
CA ALA A 375 -19.99 18.68 36.56
C ALA A 375 -20.87 19.33 35.47
N ARG A 376 -20.47 19.24 34.19
CA ARG A 376 -21.28 19.75 33.08
C ARG A 376 -22.54 18.92 32.88
N ILE A 377 -22.47 17.59 33.00
CA ILE A 377 -23.64 16.72 32.95
C ILE A 377 -24.62 17.10 34.06
N GLN A 378 -24.14 17.24 35.29
CA GLN A 378 -24.99 17.65 36.42
C GLN A 378 -25.63 19.01 36.18
N LYS A 379 -24.86 19.98 35.67
CA LYS A 379 -25.39 21.30 35.29
C LYS A 379 -26.50 21.20 34.23
N ILE A 380 -26.39 20.33 33.23
CA ILE A 380 -27.44 20.12 32.23
C ILE A 380 -28.71 19.51 32.85
N ILE A 381 -28.57 18.69 33.89
CA ILE A 381 -29.70 18.12 34.63
C ILE A 381 -30.38 19.20 35.48
N ASP A 382 -29.59 20.03 36.16
CA ASP A 382 -30.08 21.05 37.09
C ASP A 382 -30.69 22.25 36.35
N ASP A 383 -30.07 22.68 35.25
CA ASP A 383 -30.53 23.81 34.44
C ASP A 383 -31.85 23.45 33.72
N ASP A 384 -32.85 24.34 33.74
CA ASP A 384 -34.10 24.16 32.98
C ASP A 384 -34.10 24.97 31.68
N LEU A 385 -33.09 24.73 30.85
CA LEU A 385 -32.97 25.38 29.55
C LEU A 385 -33.82 24.63 28.52
N MET A 386 -34.90 25.26 28.07
CA MET A 386 -35.78 24.73 27.00
C MET A 386 -35.02 24.29 25.74
N ILE A 387 -33.88 24.91 25.46
CA ILE A 387 -33.04 24.63 24.29
C ILE A 387 -32.28 23.30 24.42
N GLU A 388 -32.02 22.81 25.64
CA GLU A 388 -31.22 21.59 25.89
C GLU A 388 -32.08 20.41 26.39
N LYS A 389 -33.41 20.45 26.19
CA LYS A 389 -34.36 19.46 26.74
C LYS A 389 -34.02 18.01 26.35
N ALA A 390 -33.68 17.77 25.07
CA ALA A 390 -33.29 16.42 24.64
C ALA A 390 -31.99 15.94 25.28
N LEU A 391 -31.02 16.84 25.43
CA LEU A 391 -29.73 16.55 26.06
C LEU A 391 -29.90 16.29 27.57
N LYS A 392 -30.75 17.07 28.23
CA LYS A 392 -31.17 16.87 29.63
C LYS A 392 -31.83 15.52 29.83
N GLN A 393 -32.75 15.13 28.95
CA GLN A 393 -33.37 13.82 29.04
C GLN A 393 -32.35 12.68 28.88
N ALA A 394 -31.41 12.81 27.93
CA ALA A 394 -30.33 11.85 27.76
C ALA A 394 -29.40 11.77 29.00
N ALA A 395 -29.11 12.90 29.64
CA ALA A 395 -28.35 12.97 30.88
C ALA A 395 -29.07 12.29 32.05
N ILE A 396 -30.36 12.60 32.27
CA ILE A 396 -31.20 11.99 33.32
C ILE A 396 -31.31 10.48 33.12
N SER A 397 -31.48 10.04 31.87
CA SER A 397 -31.54 8.62 31.50
C SER A 397 -30.17 7.92 31.48
N LYS A 398 -29.09 8.58 31.94
CA LYS A 398 -27.72 8.05 32.02
C LYS A 398 -27.17 7.56 30.67
N GLN A 399 -27.62 8.16 29.57
CA GLN A 399 -27.14 7.86 28.22
C GLN A 399 -25.87 8.65 27.86
N ILE A 400 -25.55 9.69 28.65
CA ILE A 400 -24.32 10.48 28.58
C ILE A 400 -23.47 10.14 29.81
N LYS A 401 -22.19 9.83 29.62
CA LYS A 401 -21.22 9.62 30.71
C LYS A 401 -20.05 10.62 30.62
N PRO A 402 -19.35 10.88 31.75
CA PRO A 402 -18.13 11.67 31.71
C PRO A 402 -17.12 11.10 30.72
N GLY A 403 -16.51 11.95 29.91
CA GLY A 403 -15.61 11.53 28.83
C GLY A 403 -16.25 11.39 27.45
N ASP A 404 -17.59 11.33 27.37
CA ASP A 404 -18.28 11.27 26.08
C ASP A 404 -18.14 12.60 25.32
N THR A 405 -18.18 12.50 23.99
CA THR A 405 -18.55 13.60 23.11
C THR A 405 -20.07 13.60 22.96
N ALA A 406 -20.75 14.44 23.73
CA ALA A 406 -22.20 14.62 23.66
C ALA A 406 -22.55 15.73 22.67
N THR A 407 -23.55 15.51 21.80
CA THR A 407 -23.98 16.52 20.82
C THR A 407 -25.47 16.79 20.99
N LEU A 408 -25.86 18.07 20.99
CA LEU A 408 -27.22 18.51 20.75
C LEU A 408 -27.34 18.89 19.27
N LEU A 409 -28.16 18.18 18.50
CA LEU A 409 -28.49 18.50 17.13
C LEU A 409 -29.90 19.11 17.09
N MET A 410 -29.96 20.37 16.71
CA MET A 410 -31.20 21.12 16.60
C MET A 410 -31.73 21.06 15.17
N ARG A 411 -32.95 20.57 15.02
CA ARG A 411 -33.67 20.48 13.74
C ARG A 411 -34.51 21.72 13.52
N ASN A 412 -34.42 22.30 12.33
CA ASN A 412 -35.34 23.36 11.92
C ASN A 412 -36.57 22.77 11.21
N ILE A 413 -37.70 22.72 11.91
CA ILE A 413 -38.99 22.25 11.36
C ILE A 413 -39.79 23.37 10.70
N GLY A 414 -39.30 24.62 10.71
CA GLY A 414 -39.92 25.74 10.00
C GLY A 414 -39.63 25.76 8.49
N HIS A 415 -38.66 24.96 8.01
CA HIS A 415 -38.42 24.82 6.57
C HIS A 415 -39.56 24.05 5.90
N ARG A 416 -40.09 24.61 4.80
CA ARG A 416 -41.12 23.95 3.99
C ARG A 416 -40.57 22.87 3.07
N ASP A 417 -39.27 22.91 2.77
CA ASP A 417 -38.61 21.88 1.96
C ASP A 417 -37.96 20.80 2.83
N VAL A 418 -38.38 19.55 2.60
CA VAL A 418 -37.89 18.37 3.32
C VAL A 418 -36.44 18.04 2.90
N ALA A 419 -36.06 18.24 1.64
CA ALA A 419 -34.72 17.91 1.17
C ALA A 419 -33.64 18.79 1.82
N THR A 420 -33.88 20.11 1.86
CA THR A 420 -33.02 21.06 2.58
C THR A 420 -32.90 20.69 4.05
N ARG A 421 -34.01 20.35 4.72
CA ARG A 421 -34.01 19.95 6.12
C ARG A 421 -33.19 18.69 6.37
N LEU A 422 -33.33 17.67 5.52
CA LEU A 422 -32.57 16.42 5.64
C LEU A 422 -31.07 16.64 5.39
N SER A 423 -30.72 17.40 4.35
CA SER A 423 -29.32 17.74 4.07
C SER A 423 -28.66 18.49 5.23
N THR A 424 -29.42 19.37 5.90
CA THR A 424 -28.93 20.12 7.06
C THR A 424 -28.56 19.18 8.23
N HIS A 425 -29.26 18.06 8.44
CA HIS A 425 -28.86 17.11 9.48
C HIS A 425 -27.49 16.48 9.21
N LEU A 426 -27.15 16.21 7.94
CA LEU A 426 -25.83 15.72 7.55
C LEU A 426 -24.74 16.76 7.83
N HIS A 427 -25.03 18.03 7.55
CA HIS A 427 -24.14 19.15 7.85
C HIS A 427 -23.82 19.24 9.34
N GLU A 428 -24.87 19.29 10.17
CA GLU A 428 -24.74 19.41 11.62
C GLU A 428 -24.05 18.19 12.25
N PHE A 429 -24.33 16.99 11.73
CA PHE A 429 -23.61 15.79 12.13
C PHE A 429 -22.17 15.77 11.63
N GLY A 430 -21.87 16.41 10.50
CA GLY A 430 -20.51 16.63 10.02
C GLY A 430 -19.65 17.36 11.06
N HIS A 431 -20.19 18.37 11.76
CA HIS A 431 -19.48 19.01 12.87
C HIS A 431 -19.18 18.04 14.02
N ARG A 432 -20.09 17.10 14.29
CA ARG A 432 -19.81 16.03 15.27
C ARG A 432 -18.65 15.15 14.79
N LEU A 433 -18.62 14.78 13.51
CA LEU A 433 -17.52 13.99 12.95
C LEU A 433 -16.18 14.73 13.07
N GLN A 434 -16.14 16.05 12.87
CA GLN A 434 -14.93 16.86 13.09
C GLN A 434 -14.42 16.76 14.53
N ALA A 435 -15.33 16.80 15.51
CA ALA A 435 -14.95 16.69 16.92
C ALA A 435 -14.49 15.28 17.33
N VAL A 436 -15.06 14.24 16.71
CA VAL A 436 -14.74 12.83 17.02
C VAL A 436 -13.50 12.34 16.26
N MET A 437 -13.30 12.83 15.03
CA MET A 437 -12.23 12.44 14.11
C MET A 437 -11.51 13.70 13.60
N PRO A 438 -10.73 14.40 14.45
CA PRO A 438 -10.05 15.64 14.06
C PRO A 438 -9.07 15.44 12.90
N GLU A 439 -8.54 14.23 12.72
CA GLU A 439 -7.69 13.87 11.59
C GLU A 439 -8.42 13.90 10.24
N LEU A 440 -9.74 13.65 10.22
CA LEU A 440 -10.56 13.80 9.03
C LEU A 440 -10.72 15.28 8.68
N ASP A 441 -10.99 16.12 9.68
CA ASP A 441 -11.10 17.58 9.51
C ASP A 441 -9.78 18.20 9.06
N ALA A 442 -8.65 17.72 9.59
CA ALA A 442 -7.32 18.17 9.22
C ALA A 442 -7.03 18.03 7.72
N LEU A 443 -7.61 17.04 7.03
CA LEU A 443 -7.48 16.91 5.57
C LEU A 443 -8.11 18.11 4.85
N PHE A 444 -9.31 18.53 5.28
CA PHE A 444 -10.04 19.65 4.69
C PHE A 444 -9.42 20.98 5.10
N ALA A 445 -9.03 21.15 6.37
CA ALA A 445 -8.34 22.35 6.84
C ALA A 445 -7.04 22.60 6.07
N ARG A 446 -6.23 21.55 5.85
CA ARG A 446 -5.03 21.61 5.01
C ARG A 446 -5.33 22.02 3.57
N TYR A 447 -6.41 21.52 2.99
CA TYR A 447 -6.79 21.90 1.62
C TYR A 447 -7.31 23.33 1.54
N TRP A 448 -8.09 23.76 2.53
CA TRP A 448 -8.54 25.14 2.66
C TRP A 448 -7.36 26.12 2.79
N GLU A 449 -6.35 25.79 3.60
CA GLU A 449 -5.15 26.62 3.77
C GLU A 449 -4.35 26.72 2.45
N LEU A 450 -4.23 25.60 1.73
CA LEU A 450 -3.57 25.58 0.42
C LEU A 450 -4.27 26.52 -0.58
N ARG A 451 -5.60 26.51 -0.61
CA ARG A 451 -6.42 27.29 -1.55
C ARG A 451 -6.46 28.78 -1.22
N THR A 452 -6.58 29.10 0.07
CA THR A 452 -6.72 30.48 0.54
C THR A 452 -5.39 31.16 0.83
N LYS A 453 -4.28 30.56 0.38
CA LYS A 453 -2.93 31.07 0.62
C LYS A 453 -2.73 32.42 -0.06
N GLY A 454 -2.59 33.47 0.74
CA GLY A 454 -2.42 34.84 0.27
C GLY A 454 -3.73 35.60 0.03
N GLU A 455 -4.88 34.96 0.25
CA GLU A 455 -6.19 35.62 0.20
C GLU A 455 -6.43 36.45 1.48
N PRO A 456 -6.98 37.68 1.35
CA PRO A 456 -7.31 38.51 2.51
C PRO A 456 -8.53 37.96 3.26
N MET A 457 -8.62 38.29 4.55
CA MET A 457 -9.86 38.08 5.30
C MET A 457 -10.89 39.14 4.91
N GLU A 458 -12.09 38.67 4.61
CA GLU A 458 -13.24 39.51 4.29
C GLU A 458 -14.41 39.18 5.23
N LYS A 459 -15.31 40.14 5.42
CA LYS A 459 -16.53 39.91 6.20
C LYS A 459 -17.59 39.26 5.32
N LEU A 460 -18.11 38.14 5.79
CA LEU A 460 -19.13 37.39 5.08
C LEU A 460 -20.42 38.22 4.88
N ALA A 461 -20.74 39.12 5.83
CA ALA A 461 -21.86 40.04 5.72
C ALA A 461 -21.69 41.13 4.63
N GLU A 462 -20.45 41.46 4.26
CA GLU A 462 -20.15 42.40 3.16
C GLU A 462 -20.25 41.72 1.79
N ILE A 463 -19.88 40.43 1.72
CA ILE A 463 -20.00 39.61 0.50
C ILE A 463 -21.45 39.16 0.27
N LEU A 464 -22.15 38.77 1.33
CA LEU A 464 -23.52 38.22 1.30
C LEU A 464 -24.41 38.98 2.30
N PRO A 465 -24.98 40.13 1.90
CA PRO A 465 -25.75 40.98 2.80
C PRO A 465 -27.03 40.31 3.30
N GLY A 466 -27.36 40.52 4.58
CA GLY A 466 -28.65 40.15 5.18
C GLY A 466 -28.79 38.72 5.73
N ARG A 467 -27.75 37.89 5.65
CA ARG A 467 -27.78 36.49 6.14
C ARG A 467 -26.77 36.15 7.25
N PHE A 468 -25.73 36.98 7.44
CA PHE A 468 -24.63 36.69 8.37
C PHE A 468 -24.41 37.84 9.35
N ARG A 469 -23.80 37.53 10.50
CA ARG A 469 -23.42 38.55 11.48
C ARG A 469 -22.23 39.37 10.99
N ALA A 470 -22.11 40.60 11.47
CA ALA A 470 -21.10 41.56 11.02
C ALA A 470 -19.65 41.15 11.36
N ASP A 471 -19.47 40.21 12.28
CA ASP A 471 -18.20 39.67 12.76
C ASP A 471 -17.81 38.32 12.10
N GLU A 472 -18.65 37.74 11.24
CA GLU A 472 -18.33 36.48 10.57
C GLU A 472 -17.32 36.71 9.43
N LEU A 473 -16.15 36.06 9.54
CA LEU A 473 -15.03 36.18 8.61
C LEU A 473 -14.99 35.01 7.60
N THR A 474 -14.46 35.29 6.41
CA THR A 474 -14.21 34.29 5.37
C THR A 474 -12.98 34.65 4.56
N LYS A 475 -12.33 33.66 3.96
CA LYS A 475 -11.43 33.87 2.82
C LYS A 475 -12.15 33.41 1.56
N LYS A 476 -12.42 34.35 0.67
CA LYS A 476 -13.35 34.15 -0.45
C LYS A 476 -12.89 33.04 -1.38
N ASP A 477 -11.62 33.09 -1.84
CA ASP A 477 -11.07 32.21 -2.88
C ASP A 477 -12.05 32.03 -4.08
N ALA A 478 -11.77 31.11 -5.00
CA ALA A 478 -12.73 30.59 -5.98
C ALA A 478 -13.51 29.39 -5.44
N PHE A 479 -13.92 29.40 -4.17
CA PHE A 479 -14.80 28.34 -3.64
C PHE A 479 -16.16 28.36 -4.35
N PRO A 480 -16.89 27.22 -4.38
CA PRO A 480 -18.23 27.18 -4.96
C PRO A 480 -19.19 28.19 -4.32
N HIS A 481 -19.02 28.43 -3.01
CA HIS A 481 -19.74 29.46 -2.29
C HIS A 481 -18.84 30.05 -1.19
N PRO A 482 -18.88 31.37 -0.91
CA PRO A 482 -18.02 32.02 0.12
C PRO A 482 -18.14 31.44 1.53
N TYR A 483 -19.20 30.67 1.80
CA TYR A 483 -19.41 29.99 3.08
C TYR A 483 -18.42 28.84 3.34
N TRP A 484 -17.90 28.18 2.29
CA TRP A 484 -16.80 27.21 2.44
C TRP A 484 -15.52 27.87 2.97
N GLY A 485 -15.36 29.16 2.70
CA GLY A 485 -14.25 29.98 3.17
C GLY A 485 -14.35 30.41 4.64
N LYS A 486 -15.47 30.12 5.33
CA LYS A 486 -15.79 30.68 6.65
C LYS A 486 -14.81 30.23 7.73
N ILE A 487 -14.44 31.18 8.57
CA ILE A 487 -13.47 31.07 9.66
C ILE A 487 -14.23 31.11 11.00
N TYR A 488 -13.88 30.21 11.91
CA TYR A 488 -14.42 30.18 13.27
C TYR A 488 -13.42 30.62 14.35
N GLY A 489 -12.12 30.63 14.02
CA GLY A 489 -11.06 31.17 14.87
C GLY A 489 -10.57 32.52 14.38
N ASP A 490 -9.26 32.66 14.21
CA ASP A 490 -8.59 33.90 13.84
C ASP A 490 -7.57 33.69 12.70
N GLU A 491 -6.64 34.63 12.49
CA GLU A 491 -5.65 34.53 11.41
C GLU A 491 -4.57 33.47 11.65
N ASP A 492 -4.26 33.19 12.92
CA ASP A 492 -3.24 32.22 13.31
C ASP A 492 -3.83 30.80 13.43
N ASP A 493 -5.11 30.68 13.83
CA ASP A 493 -5.87 29.43 13.83
C ASP A 493 -7.27 29.63 13.21
N PRO A 494 -7.41 29.52 11.87
CA PRO A 494 -8.66 29.86 11.18
C PRO A 494 -9.85 28.95 11.47
N GLN A 495 -9.60 27.68 11.83
CA GLN A 495 -10.64 26.67 12.06
C GLN A 495 -11.74 26.65 10.96
N PRO A 496 -11.42 26.29 9.69
CA PRO A 496 -12.34 26.35 8.56
C PRO A 496 -13.37 25.20 8.55
N LYS A 497 -14.24 25.18 9.56
CA LYS A 497 -15.14 24.04 9.83
C LYS A 497 -16.16 23.78 8.71
N GLU A 498 -16.51 24.79 7.91
CA GLU A 498 -17.49 24.62 6.83
C GLU A 498 -16.96 23.82 5.64
N MET A 499 -15.63 23.69 5.52
CA MET A 499 -15.01 23.04 4.38
C MET A 499 -15.42 21.57 4.28
N LEU A 500 -15.47 20.86 5.40
CA LEU A 500 -15.88 19.46 5.48
C LEU A 500 -17.41 19.33 5.44
N THR A 501 -18.13 20.07 6.28
CA THR A 501 -19.58 19.90 6.48
C THR A 501 -20.37 20.22 5.23
N MET A 502 -20.03 21.30 4.54
CA MET A 502 -20.70 21.69 3.31
C MET A 502 -20.38 20.73 2.16
N SER A 503 -19.15 20.21 2.09
CA SER A 503 -18.77 19.23 1.07
C SER A 503 -19.51 17.90 1.25
N PHE A 504 -19.68 17.44 2.48
CA PHE A 504 -20.48 16.25 2.78
C PHE A 504 -21.98 16.48 2.58
N GLN A 505 -22.49 17.65 2.97
CA GLN A 505 -23.88 18.02 2.72
C GLN A 505 -24.19 18.01 1.22
N ALA A 506 -23.29 18.55 0.38
CA ALA A 506 -23.45 18.57 -1.07
C ALA A 506 -23.50 17.16 -1.67
N LEU A 507 -22.56 16.28 -1.31
CA LEU A 507 -22.47 14.95 -1.90
C LEU A 507 -23.49 13.94 -1.36
N LEU A 508 -23.85 14.03 -0.07
CA LEU A 508 -24.71 13.04 0.58
C LEU A 508 -26.14 13.53 0.82
N GLY A 509 -26.38 14.85 0.78
CA GLY A 509 -27.65 15.47 1.18
C GLY A 509 -28.79 15.31 0.19
N GLY A 510 -28.49 15.08 -1.08
CA GLY A 510 -29.48 14.98 -2.14
C GLY A 510 -30.15 16.30 -2.52
N ASP A 511 -29.57 17.42 -2.11
CA ASP A 511 -29.86 18.74 -2.65
C ASP A 511 -29.18 18.88 -4.01
N ARG A 512 -29.97 19.06 -5.06
CA ARG A 512 -29.47 19.16 -6.44
C ARG A 512 -28.60 20.40 -6.63
N GLU A 513 -29.04 21.56 -6.15
CA GLU A 513 -28.33 22.82 -6.37
C GLU A 513 -26.98 22.78 -5.67
N LEU A 514 -26.95 22.25 -4.44
CA LEU A 514 -25.72 22.12 -3.68
C LEU A 514 -24.75 21.10 -4.29
N PHE A 515 -25.27 19.99 -4.83
CA PHE A 515 -24.46 19.00 -5.54
C PHE A 515 -23.85 19.59 -6.80
N ASP A 516 -24.65 20.24 -7.65
CA ASP A 516 -24.21 20.86 -8.90
C ASP A 516 -23.17 21.96 -8.62
N LEU A 517 -23.37 22.72 -7.53
CA LEU A 517 -22.43 23.75 -7.08
C LEU A 517 -21.07 23.15 -6.70
N LEU A 518 -21.03 22.09 -5.89
CA LEU A 518 -19.78 21.42 -5.55
C LEU A 518 -19.13 20.76 -6.77
N HIS A 519 -19.93 20.15 -7.66
CA HIS A 519 -19.43 19.49 -8.87
C HIS A 519 -18.76 20.46 -9.84
N SER A 520 -19.18 21.73 -9.86
CA SER A 520 -18.54 22.79 -10.65
C SER A 520 -17.10 23.11 -10.23
N ASP A 521 -16.71 22.79 -8.99
CA ASP A 521 -15.33 22.84 -8.51
C ASP A 521 -14.73 21.45 -8.58
N GLU A 522 -14.15 21.13 -9.74
CA GLU A 522 -13.64 19.79 -10.04
C GLU A 522 -12.69 19.30 -8.94
N ALA A 523 -11.74 20.13 -8.53
CA ALA A 523 -10.72 19.75 -7.55
C ALA A 523 -11.32 19.42 -6.19
N LEU A 524 -12.25 20.24 -5.69
CA LEU A 524 -12.91 19.98 -4.40
C LEU A 524 -13.89 18.79 -4.48
N PHE A 525 -14.60 18.63 -5.59
CA PHE A 525 -15.42 17.46 -5.81
C PHE A 525 -14.57 16.18 -5.79
N ARG A 526 -13.47 16.14 -6.54
CA ARG A 526 -12.52 15.00 -6.56
C ARG A 526 -11.96 14.72 -5.18
N PHE A 527 -11.53 15.77 -4.49
CA PHE A 527 -11.00 15.66 -3.14
C PHE A 527 -11.99 14.97 -2.20
N THR A 528 -13.24 15.45 -2.18
CA THR A 528 -14.28 14.95 -1.28
C THR A 528 -14.70 13.52 -1.64
N LEU A 529 -14.80 13.20 -2.94
CA LEU A 529 -15.08 11.85 -3.42
C LEU A 529 -13.99 10.86 -2.97
N ALA A 530 -12.71 11.23 -3.06
CA ALA A 530 -11.62 10.38 -2.60
C ALA A 530 -11.65 10.16 -1.08
N VAL A 531 -11.96 11.20 -0.31
CA VAL A 531 -12.07 11.08 1.16
C VAL A 531 -13.18 10.11 1.55
N LEU A 532 -14.40 10.26 1.00
CA LEU A 532 -15.53 9.38 1.30
C LEU A 532 -15.25 7.90 0.94
N THR A 533 -14.50 7.66 -0.12
CA THR A 533 -14.25 6.30 -0.64
C THR A 533 -13.03 5.63 -0.04
N ARG A 534 -12.00 6.38 0.38
CA ARG A 534 -10.70 5.83 0.82
C ARG A 534 -10.38 6.08 2.28
N TRP A 535 -10.90 7.14 2.90
CA TRP A 535 -10.58 7.42 4.29
C TRP A 535 -11.40 6.50 5.19
N ARG A 536 -10.72 5.91 6.19
CA ARG A 536 -11.33 4.98 7.14
C ARG A 536 -11.00 5.39 8.56
N ALA A 537 -12.00 5.31 9.42
CA ALA A 537 -11.85 5.50 10.85
C ALA A 537 -11.20 4.22 11.42
N ILE A 538 -9.91 4.31 11.79
CA ILE A 538 -9.16 3.21 12.41
C ILE A 538 -9.45 3.14 13.91
#